data_AF-A0A9E3EXM3-F1
#
_entry.id   AF-A0A9E3EXM3-F1
#
_cell.length_a   1.000
_cell.length_b   1.000
_cell.length_c   1.000
_cell.angle_alpha   90.00
_cell.angle_beta   90.00
_cell.angle_gamma   90.00
#
_symmetry.space_group_name_H-M   'P 1'
#
loop_
_entity.id
_entity.type
_entity.pdbx_description
1 polymer ?
#
loop_
_entity_poly.entity_id
_entity_poly.type
_entity_poly.pdbx_seq_one_letter_code
_entity_poly.pdbx_strand_id
1 'polypeptide(L)'
;LPDRYIEGTCPICGYTQARGDQCDNCGHTLDPADLINPHSRLSQGKDNRIEMRETEHFFLDLPKLQEPLMEWLSQEKDHWRPNTLSFAMNWLKEGLRPRAITRDLDWGVPIPLEGYEDKRIYVWFDAVIGYFSASVEWAEKQGTPEAWKTWWVPEQTDPPVKSYYFIGKDNIPFHTIIWPAMLIGYGNRNLPYDVPANEFMTMSGVKASSSRGNVIWTKDVLDLYGTDTLRYYLSATAPEGRDTDFTFDEMIRRNNDELVATYGNAVHRTLSFLQSKFGGVVPEPQALREADREILAEAERGFGLVGHNIALCHFKDGLNAAMAVARAANRYLDEQAPWKQIKTDREAAGTTIYVMLQVISSMRLLFCPYLPFSSQKLHEYLGFEGDVSKEFWSPETVPAGITLPQPAPLFPKLEEHVMV
;
A
#
# COMPACT_ATOMS: atom_id res chain seq x y z
N LEU A 1 26.83 18.27 -17.37
CA LEU A 1 26.44 16.84 -17.48
C LEU A 1 25.80 16.43 -16.16
N PRO A 2 24.62 15.79 -16.15
CA PRO A 2 24.08 15.17 -14.93
C PRO A 2 25.06 14.16 -14.30
N ASP A 3 25.10 14.07 -12.98
CA ASP A 3 26.06 13.25 -12.20
C ASP A 3 26.14 11.79 -12.66
N ARG A 4 25.00 11.21 -13.04
CA ARG A 4 24.90 9.83 -13.56
C ARG A 4 25.66 9.57 -14.88
N TYR A 5 26.02 10.62 -15.60
CA TYR A 5 26.78 10.53 -16.86
C TYR A 5 28.24 10.92 -16.66
N ILE A 6 28.66 11.18 -15.42
CA ILE A 6 30.03 11.45 -15.04
C ILE A 6 30.57 10.21 -14.35
N GLU A 7 31.65 9.66 -14.89
CA GLU A 7 32.40 8.57 -14.26
C GLU A 7 33.83 9.01 -14.00
N GLY A 8 34.46 8.44 -12.98
CA GLY A 8 35.83 8.73 -12.65
C GLY A 8 36.37 7.77 -11.61
N THR A 9 37.59 8.03 -11.15
CA THR A 9 38.20 7.25 -10.09
C THR A 9 37.81 7.82 -8.73
N CYS A 10 37.26 6.96 -7.87
CA CYS A 10 36.88 7.30 -6.50
C CYS A 10 38.11 7.81 -5.73
N PRO A 11 38.07 9.03 -5.15
CA PRO A 11 39.20 9.57 -4.41
C PRO A 11 39.44 8.82 -3.09
N ILE A 12 38.42 8.13 -2.56
CA ILE A 12 38.46 7.42 -1.28
C ILE A 12 39.05 6.01 -1.41
N CYS A 13 38.57 5.18 -2.35
CA CYS A 13 38.95 3.76 -2.45
C CYS A 13 39.66 3.38 -3.76
N GLY A 14 39.85 4.32 -4.69
CA GLY A 14 40.53 4.07 -5.98
C GLY A 14 39.70 3.29 -7.01
N TYR A 15 38.42 3.04 -6.77
CA TYR A 15 37.53 2.40 -7.75
C TYR A 15 37.40 3.27 -9.01
N THR A 16 37.78 2.74 -10.17
CA THR A 16 37.97 3.52 -11.41
C THR A 16 36.69 3.87 -12.17
N GLN A 17 35.54 3.37 -11.72
CA GLN A 17 34.23 3.55 -12.36
C GLN A 17 33.20 4.12 -11.36
N ALA A 18 33.64 5.00 -10.46
CA ALA A 18 32.73 5.69 -9.56
C ALA A 18 31.89 6.72 -10.32
N ARG A 19 30.62 6.84 -9.96
CA ARG A 19 29.70 7.82 -10.56
C ARG A 19 29.85 9.17 -9.86
N GLY A 20 29.43 10.24 -10.53
CA GLY A 20 29.50 11.61 -10.00
C GLY A 20 28.76 11.80 -8.66
N ASP A 21 27.74 10.99 -8.40
CA ASP A 21 26.90 11.06 -7.19
C ASP A 21 27.32 10.07 -6.10
N GLN A 22 27.89 8.92 -6.46
CA GLN A 22 28.22 7.85 -5.52
C GLN A 22 29.27 6.87 -6.07
N CYS A 23 30.12 6.35 -5.19
CA CYS A 23 30.98 5.21 -5.49
C CYS A 23 30.27 3.89 -5.18
N ASP A 24 30.01 3.08 -6.21
CA ASP A 24 29.34 1.78 -6.05
C ASP A 24 30.19 0.72 -5.33
N ASN A 25 31.51 0.92 -5.20
CA ASN A 25 32.41 0.01 -4.49
C ASN A 25 32.48 0.27 -2.99
N CYS A 26 32.61 1.54 -2.56
CA CYS A 26 32.73 1.89 -1.13
C CYS A 26 31.50 2.60 -0.54
N GLY A 27 30.45 2.80 -1.33
CA GLY A 27 29.15 3.33 -0.92
C GLY A 27 29.09 4.83 -0.61
N HIS A 28 30.21 5.55 -0.66
CA HIS A 28 30.27 6.97 -0.32
C HIS A 28 29.64 7.86 -1.39
N THR A 29 28.90 8.88 -0.96
CA THR A 29 28.43 9.98 -1.80
C THR A 29 29.61 10.85 -2.22
N LEU A 30 29.62 11.27 -3.48
CA LEU A 30 30.68 12.10 -4.07
C LEU A 30 30.06 13.34 -4.71
N ASP A 31 30.88 14.36 -4.93
CA ASP A 31 30.62 15.42 -5.91
C ASP A 31 31.38 15.08 -7.21
N PRO A 32 30.82 15.32 -8.41
CA PRO A 32 31.55 15.12 -9.65
C PRO A 32 32.90 15.83 -9.71
N ALA A 33 33.05 16.96 -9.02
CA ALA A 33 34.31 17.70 -8.91
C ALA A 33 35.38 16.97 -8.09
N ASP A 34 35.00 16.05 -7.21
CA ASP A 34 35.91 15.28 -6.35
C ASP A 34 36.49 14.04 -7.05
N LEU A 35 35.90 13.63 -8.19
CA LEU A 35 36.36 12.47 -8.93
C LEU A 35 37.74 12.72 -9.54
N ILE A 36 38.62 11.71 -9.45
CA ILE A 36 39.91 11.74 -10.11
C ILE A 36 39.70 11.32 -11.58
N ASN A 37 40.18 12.15 -12.51
CA ASN A 37 39.98 11.97 -13.96
C ASN A 37 38.49 11.79 -14.36
N PRO A 38 37.63 12.78 -14.04
CA PRO A 38 36.23 12.70 -14.38
C PRO A 38 36.06 12.75 -15.90
N HIS A 39 35.22 11.87 -16.42
CA HIS A 39 34.94 11.76 -17.84
C HIS A 39 33.47 11.43 -18.11
N SER A 40 33.00 11.83 -19.28
CA SER A 40 31.65 11.55 -19.75
C SER A 40 31.51 10.07 -20.10
N ARG A 41 30.47 9.41 -19.58
CA ARG A 41 30.07 8.05 -19.99
C ARG A 41 29.43 8.02 -21.38
N LEU A 42 28.98 9.17 -21.89
CA LEU A 42 28.26 9.27 -23.17
C LEU A 42 29.19 9.33 -24.38
N SER A 43 30.46 9.70 -24.19
CA SER A 43 31.44 9.88 -25.27
C SER A 43 32.66 8.98 -25.07
N GLN A 44 33.23 8.47 -26.17
CA GLN A 44 34.46 7.66 -26.16
C GLN A 44 35.65 8.45 -26.70
N GLY A 45 36.86 8.11 -26.24
CA GLY A 45 38.10 8.73 -26.74
C GLY A 45 38.42 10.09 -26.13
N LYS A 46 39.08 10.98 -26.88
CA LYS A 46 39.53 12.30 -26.38
C LYS A 46 38.38 13.26 -26.03
N ASP A 47 37.17 12.98 -26.51
CA ASP A 47 35.96 13.79 -26.35
C ASP A 47 35.18 13.46 -25.06
N ASN A 48 35.78 12.68 -24.16
CA ASN A 48 35.20 12.35 -22.86
C ASN A 48 35.60 13.32 -21.74
N ARG A 49 36.47 14.30 -22.01
CA ARG A 49 36.89 15.28 -21.00
C ARG A 49 35.72 16.18 -20.60
N ILE A 50 35.57 16.36 -19.30
CA ILE A 50 34.58 17.26 -18.73
C ILE A 50 35.25 18.62 -18.51
N GLU A 51 34.52 19.69 -18.83
CA GLU A 51 34.90 21.05 -18.49
C GLU A 51 33.87 21.67 -17.54
N MET A 52 34.36 22.50 -16.62
CA MET A 52 33.51 23.24 -15.70
C MET A 52 33.02 24.50 -16.42
N ARG A 53 31.70 24.68 -16.45
CA ARG A 53 31.05 25.87 -17.00
C ARG A 53 30.14 26.48 -15.95
N GLU A 54 30.16 27.81 -15.84
CA GLU A 54 29.19 28.53 -15.02
C GLU A 54 27.83 28.50 -15.69
N THR A 55 26.77 28.34 -14.90
CA THR A 55 25.39 28.24 -15.36
C THR A 55 24.46 28.76 -14.27
N GLU A 56 23.40 29.46 -14.67
CA GLU A 56 22.41 30.00 -13.73
C GLU A 56 21.33 28.97 -13.40
N HIS A 57 20.94 28.90 -12.12
CA HIS A 57 19.88 28.03 -11.64
C HIS A 57 18.95 28.78 -10.68
N PHE A 58 17.65 28.53 -10.80
CA PHE A 58 16.70 28.94 -9.77
C PHE A 58 16.72 27.99 -8.59
N PHE A 59 16.51 28.56 -7.39
CA PHE A 59 16.45 27.84 -6.12
C PHE A 59 15.13 28.12 -5.42
N LEU A 60 14.54 27.08 -4.83
CA LEU A 60 13.49 27.22 -3.83
C LEU A 60 14.14 27.65 -2.51
N ASP A 61 13.76 28.81 -2.01
CA ASP A 61 14.22 29.37 -0.74
C ASP A 61 13.52 28.68 0.46
N LEU A 62 13.77 27.37 0.60
CA LEU A 62 13.27 26.55 1.71
C LEU A 62 13.55 27.10 3.12
N PRO A 63 14.69 27.79 3.41
CA PRO A 63 14.89 28.42 4.71
C PRO A 63 13.71 29.27 5.17
N LYS A 64 13.04 30.00 4.26
CA LYS A 64 11.87 30.83 4.59
C LYS A 64 10.64 30.03 5.01
N LEU A 65 10.58 28.73 4.69
CA LEU A 65 9.44 27.87 4.96
C LEU A 65 9.68 26.98 6.19
N GLN A 66 10.84 27.07 6.84
CA GLN A 66 11.20 26.21 7.97
C GLN A 66 10.24 26.36 9.16
N GLU A 67 9.94 27.59 9.58
CA GLU A 67 9.04 27.86 10.70
C GLU A 67 7.60 27.38 10.42
N PRO A 68 6.96 27.74 9.29
CA PRO A 68 5.63 27.23 8.94
C PRO A 68 5.55 25.69 8.90
N LEU A 69 6.57 25.03 8.37
CA LEU A 69 6.63 23.56 8.34
C LEU A 69 6.72 22.95 9.74
N MET A 70 7.52 23.56 10.61
CA MET A 70 7.70 23.11 11.99
C MET A 70 6.42 23.28 12.80
N GLU A 71 5.71 24.39 12.60
CA GLU A 71 4.39 24.60 13.19
C GLU A 71 3.41 23.53 12.72
N TRP A 72 3.30 23.30 11.41
CA TRP A 72 2.39 22.29 10.85
C TRP A 72 2.69 20.87 11.34
N LEU A 73 3.97 20.47 11.42
CA LEU A 73 4.36 19.14 11.92
C LEU A 73 4.20 19.00 13.44
N SER A 74 4.13 20.09 14.19
CA SER A 74 3.93 20.07 15.64
C SER A 74 2.45 19.97 16.05
N GLN A 75 1.53 20.11 15.10
CA GLN A 75 0.07 20.06 15.34
C GLN A 75 -0.50 18.68 15.04
N GLU A 76 -1.14 18.04 16.02
CA GLU A 76 -2.03 16.87 15.84
C GLU A 76 -1.53 15.82 14.82
N LYS A 77 -0.38 15.19 15.12
CA LYS A 77 0.25 14.15 14.28
C LYS A 77 0.32 12.77 14.96
N ASP A 78 -0.53 12.52 15.96
CA ASP A 78 -0.51 11.26 16.72
C ASP A 78 -0.85 10.03 15.86
N HIS A 79 -1.59 10.24 14.75
CA HIS A 79 -1.90 9.18 13.78
C HIS A 79 -0.75 8.89 12.81
N TRP A 80 0.27 9.74 12.73
CA TRP A 80 1.41 9.48 11.85
C TRP A 80 2.28 8.37 12.41
N ARG A 81 2.91 7.62 11.50
CA ARG A 81 3.96 6.67 11.90
C ARG A 81 5.11 7.42 12.60
N PRO A 82 5.58 6.95 13.78
CA PRO A 82 6.63 7.63 14.54
C PRO A 82 7.92 7.85 13.73
N ASN A 83 8.30 6.90 12.87
CA ASN A 83 9.49 7.02 12.03
C ASN A 83 9.36 8.18 11.02
N THR A 84 8.22 8.32 10.34
CA THR A 84 7.97 9.39 9.38
C THR A 84 8.07 10.76 10.05
N LEU A 85 7.36 10.94 11.17
CA LEU A 85 7.34 12.22 11.90
C LEU A 85 8.73 12.57 12.45
N SER A 86 9.41 11.61 13.07
CA SER A 86 10.76 11.80 13.62
C SER A 86 11.77 12.17 12.53
N PHE A 87 11.70 11.51 11.38
CA PHE A 87 12.57 11.81 10.23
C PHE A 87 12.35 13.25 9.75
N ALA A 88 11.09 13.66 9.56
CA ALA A 88 10.76 15.01 9.11
C ALA A 88 11.20 16.08 10.12
N MET A 89 10.96 15.86 11.41
CA MET A 89 11.37 16.79 12.47
C MET A 89 12.89 16.91 12.59
N ASN A 90 13.64 15.83 12.38
CA ASN A 90 15.11 15.88 12.39
C ASN A 90 15.64 16.71 11.21
N TRP A 91 15.05 16.55 10.02
CA TRP A 91 15.37 17.38 8.85
C TRP A 91 15.19 18.88 9.10
N LEU A 92 14.12 19.26 9.81
CA LEU A 92 13.88 20.66 10.17
C LEU A 92 14.87 21.17 11.21
N LYS A 93 15.27 20.34 12.18
CA LYS A 93 16.26 20.70 13.21
C LYS A 93 17.66 20.93 12.64
N GLU A 94 18.03 20.23 11.58
CA GLU A 94 19.32 20.41 10.90
C GLU A 94 19.44 21.76 10.15
N GLY A 95 18.31 22.40 9.86
CA GLY A 95 18.25 23.64 9.10
C GLY A 95 18.08 23.40 7.60
N LEU A 96 16.97 23.89 7.05
CA LEU A 96 16.70 23.80 5.61
C LEU A 96 17.64 24.71 4.83
N ARG A 97 18.11 24.23 3.68
CA ARG A 97 18.96 24.99 2.74
C ARG A 97 18.21 25.22 1.43
N PRO A 98 18.53 26.28 0.67
CA PRO A 98 17.97 26.46 -0.66
C PRO A 98 18.22 25.22 -1.54
N ARG A 99 17.22 24.84 -2.34
CA ARG A 99 17.31 23.68 -3.23
C ARG A 99 17.12 24.12 -4.68
N ALA A 100 18.05 23.74 -5.55
CA ALA A 100 17.95 24.06 -6.98
C ALA A 100 16.73 23.37 -7.61
N ILE A 101 15.87 24.14 -8.27
CA ILE A 101 14.62 23.68 -8.90
C ILE A 101 14.72 23.63 -10.43
N THR A 102 15.90 23.84 -10.99
CA THR A 102 16.14 23.80 -12.44
C THR A 102 17.33 22.91 -12.78
N ARG A 103 17.38 22.40 -14.00
CA ARG A 103 18.49 21.61 -14.54
C ARG A 103 18.72 21.93 -16.02
N ASP A 104 19.97 21.79 -16.45
CA ASP A 104 20.38 21.81 -17.85
C ASP A 104 20.03 20.46 -18.50
N LEU A 105 18.80 20.37 -19.02
CA LEU A 105 18.21 19.16 -19.61
C LEU A 105 17.32 19.56 -20.78
N ASP A 106 17.21 18.70 -21.79
CA ASP A 106 16.30 18.93 -22.90
C ASP A 106 14.87 18.41 -22.61
N TRP A 107 14.76 17.40 -21.74
CA TRP A 107 13.51 16.73 -21.38
C TRP A 107 13.03 17.09 -19.98
N GLY A 108 11.82 17.64 -19.87
CA GLY A 108 11.17 18.04 -18.62
C GLY A 108 10.16 19.15 -18.83
N VAL A 109 9.65 19.76 -17.75
CA VAL A 109 8.77 20.92 -17.82
C VAL A 109 9.58 22.18 -18.18
N PRO A 110 9.19 22.95 -19.22
CA PRO A 110 9.89 24.18 -19.59
C PRO A 110 9.74 25.26 -18.51
N ILE A 111 10.77 26.09 -18.37
CA ILE A 111 10.72 27.25 -17.48
C ILE A 111 10.00 28.37 -18.23
N PRO A 112 8.92 28.97 -17.68
CA PRO A 112 8.14 29.99 -18.36
C PRO A 112 8.77 31.38 -18.24
N LEU A 113 10.08 31.48 -18.52
CA LEU A 113 10.87 32.72 -18.47
C LEU A 113 11.75 32.81 -19.71
N GLU A 114 11.86 34.02 -20.27
CA GLU A 114 12.72 34.32 -21.42
C GLU A 114 14.20 34.09 -21.06
N GLY A 115 14.95 33.43 -21.95
CA GLY A 115 16.38 33.15 -21.77
C GLY A 115 16.69 31.83 -21.04
N TYR A 116 15.67 31.03 -20.72
CA TYR A 116 15.78 29.75 -20.02
C TYR A 116 15.28 28.55 -20.87
N GLU A 117 15.24 28.71 -22.19
CA GLU A 117 14.69 27.73 -23.15
C GLU A 117 15.46 26.39 -23.15
N ASP A 118 16.75 26.41 -22.81
CA ASP A 118 17.62 25.24 -22.72
C ASP A 118 17.64 24.58 -21.33
N LYS A 119 16.76 25.01 -20.43
CA LYS A 119 16.65 24.51 -19.06
C LYS A 119 15.25 23.96 -18.79
N ARG A 120 15.18 23.03 -17.83
CA ARG A 120 13.92 22.43 -17.36
C ARG A 120 13.79 22.54 -15.86
N ILE A 121 12.55 22.49 -15.39
CA ILE A 121 12.27 22.29 -13.98
C ILE A 121 12.84 20.94 -13.54
N TYR A 122 13.46 20.92 -12.37
CA TYR A 122 14.06 19.72 -11.82
C TYR A 122 12.98 18.76 -11.35
N VAL A 123 13.13 17.47 -11.67
CA VAL A 123 12.10 16.45 -11.37
C VAL A 123 11.72 16.36 -9.89
N TRP A 124 12.67 16.61 -8.99
CA TRP A 124 12.40 16.59 -7.54
C TRP A 124 11.60 17.79 -7.04
N PHE A 125 11.39 18.81 -7.89
CA PHE A 125 10.46 19.90 -7.64
C PHE A 125 9.09 19.63 -8.29
N ASP A 126 9.04 19.21 -9.56
CA ASP A 126 7.75 19.07 -10.26
C ASP A 126 7.02 17.75 -10.03
N ALA A 127 7.70 16.65 -9.69
CA ALA A 127 7.07 15.33 -9.58
C ALA A 127 5.94 15.31 -8.55
N VAL A 128 6.11 15.99 -7.41
CA VAL A 128 5.07 16.11 -6.38
C VAL A 128 3.88 16.99 -6.82
N ILE A 129 4.08 17.89 -7.78
CA ILE A 129 3.00 18.64 -8.44
C ILE A 129 2.13 17.70 -9.30
N GLY A 130 2.62 16.52 -9.65
CA GLY A 130 1.87 15.46 -10.32
C GLY A 130 0.52 15.16 -9.67
N TYR A 131 0.46 15.13 -8.32
CA TYR A 131 -0.79 14.91 -7.59
C TYR A 131 -1.82 16.02 -7.87
N PHE A 132 -1.36 17.28 -7.87
CA PHE A 132 -2.20 18.43 -8.14
C PHE A 132 -2.65 18.48 -9.60
N SER A 133 -1.71 18.39 -10.54
CA SER A 133 -1.98 18.44 -11.97
C SER A 133 -2.91 17.30 -12.44
N ALA A 134 -2.75 16.08 -11.92
CA ALA A 134 -3.65 14.97 -12.22
C ALA A 134 -5.10 15.25 -11.78
N SER A 135 -5.30 15.94 -10.64
CA SER A 135 -6.64 16.32 -10.19
C SER A 135 -7.26 17.43 -11.04
N VAL A 136 -6.45 18.35 -11.56
CA VAL A 136 -6.89 19.39 -12.51
C VAL A 136 -7.31 18.72 -13.83
N GLU A 137 -6.47 17.85 -14.39
CA GLU A 137 -6.78 17.09 -15.61
C GLU A 137 -8.04 16.23 -15.42
N TRP A 138 -8.19 15.57 -14.27
CA TRP A 138 -9.43 14.84 -13.94
C TRP A 138 -10.65 15.77 -13.98
N ALA A 139 -10.59 16.93 -13.32
CA ALA A 139 -11.68 17.89 -13.25
C ALA A 139 -12.08 18.42 -14.64
N GLU A 140 -11.09 18.70 -15.50
CA GLU A 140 -11.31 19.06 -16.90
C GLU A 140 -12.00 17.93 -17.68
N LYS A 141 -11.54 16.69 -17.55
CA LYS A 141 -12.14 15.52 -18.23
C LYS A 141 -13.56 15.22 -17.77
N GLN A 142 -13.93 15.58 -16.53
CA GLN A 142 -15.30 15.47 -16.03
C GLN A 142 -16.22 16.59 -16.54
N GLY A 143 -15.69 17.60 -17.25
CA GLY A 143 -16.46 18.78 -17.67
C GLY A 143 -16.76 19.77 -16.54
N THR A 144 -16.06 19.65 -15.40
CA THR A 144 -16.18 20.52 -14.22
C THR A 144 -14.80 21.06 -13.83
N PRO A 145 -14.21 22.01 -14.59
CA PRO A 145 -12.80 22.39 -14.45
C PRO A 145 -12.40 22.92 -13.07
N GLU A 146 -13.35 23.37 -12.25
CA GLU A 146 -13.09 23.90 -10.90
C GLU A 146 -13.18 22.84 -9.80
N ALA A 147 -13.59 21.59 -10.11
CA ALA A 147 -13.81 20.54 -9.13
C ALA A 147 -12.53 20.10 -8.40
N TRP A 148 -11.34 20.39 -8.94
CA TRP A 148 -10.09 20.15 -8.23
C TRP A 148 -9.99 20.97 -6.93
N LYS A 149 -10.66 22.12 -6.85
CA LYS A 149 -10.60 23.01 -5.68
C LYS A 149 -11.08 22.31 -4.42
N THR A 150 -12.09 21.45 -4.54
CA THR A 150 -12.62 20.62 -3.45
C THR A 150 -11.52 19.91 -2.68
N TRP A 151 -10.47 19.45 -3.36
CA TRP A 151 -9.39 18.66 -2.75
C TRP A 151 -8.21 19.51 -2.26
N TRP A 152 -7.93 20.64 -2.91
CA TRP A 152 -6.67 21.39 -2.73
C TRP A 152 -6.82 22.75 -2.07
N VAL A 153 -8.01 23.34 -2.09
CA VAL A 153 -8.28 24.61 -1.43
C VAL A 153 -8.85 24.32 -0.04
N PRO A 154 -8.36 24.99 1.02
CA PRO A 154 -8.94 24.86 2.34
C PRO A 154 -10.44 25.24 2.38
N GLU A 155 -11.14 24.69 3.38
CA GLU A 155 -12.53 25.06 3.72
C GLU A 155 -13.56 24.82 2.61
N GLN A 156 -13.25 23.97 1.62
CA GLN A 156 -14.20 23.60 0.56
C GLN A 156 -15.19 22.50 0.99
N THR A 157 -14.87 21.74 2.04
CA THR A 157 -15.70 20.64 2.55
C THR A 157 -15.77 20.67 4.08
N ASP A 158 -16.89 20.18 4.62
CA ASP A 158 -17.06 19.88 6.04
C ASP A 158 -17.54 18.42 6.17
N PRO A 159 -16.73 17.50 6.71
CA PRO A 159 -15.40 17.72 7.30
C PRO A 159 -14.31 18.08 6.26
N PRO A 160 -13.17 18.65 6.70
CA PRO A 160 -12.04 18.93 5.81
C PRO A 160 -11.49 17.69 5.11
N VAL A 161 -10.96 17.88 3.90
CA VAL A 161 -10.33 16.81 3.12
C VAL A 161 -9.11 16.25 3.84
N LYS A 162 -9.04 14.92 3.95
CA LYS A 162 -7.87 14.18 4.43
C LYS A 162 -7.08 13.63 3.27
N SER A 163 -5.94 14.23 2.95
CA SER A 163 -5.03 13.75 1.90
C SER A 163 -3.97 12.80 2.47
N TYR A 164 -3.91 11.58 1.93
CA TYR A 164 -2.95 10.54 2.34
C TYR A 164 -1.93 10.31 1.22
N TYR A 165 -0.64 10.27 1.57
CA TYR A 165 0.45 10.04 0.61
C TYR A 165 1.22 8.76 0.96
N PHE A 166 0.84 7.65 0.33
CA PHE A 166 1.51 6.36 0.53
C PHE A 166 2.82 6.29 -0.25
N ILE A 167 3.93 6.16 0.45
CA ILE A 167 5.27 6.25 -0.15
C ILE A 167 6.25 5.22 0.46
N GLY A 168 7.40 5.03 -0.19
CA GLY A 168 8.57 4.40 0.44
C GLY A 168 9.38 5.42 1.25
N LYS A 169 10.14 4.97 2.26
CA LYS A 169 10.87 5.84 3.20
C LYS A 169 11.81 6.87 2.55
N ASP A 170 12.40 6.55 1.39
CA ASP A 170 13.28 7.48 0.66
C ASP A 170 12.54 8.74 0.19
N ASN A 171 11.21 8.68 0.08
CA ASN A 171 10.38 9.79 -0.37
C ASN A 171 9.86 10.68 0.77
N ILE A 172 10.15 10.35 2.04
CA ILE A 172 9.68 11.12 3.20
C ILE A 172 10.00 12.61 3.05
N PRO A 173 11.26 13.05 2.82
CA PRO A 173 11.56 14.48 2.76
C PRO A 173 10.81 15.22 1.63
N PHE A 174 10.49 14.55 0.52
CA PHE A 174 9.72 15.17 -0.56
C PHE A 174 8.27 15.42 -0.18
N HIS A 175 7.67 14.58 0.67
CA HIS A 175 6.26 14.65 1.03
C HIS A 175 6.01 15.32 2.40
N THR A 176 7.04 15.43 3.24
CA THR A 176 6.95 16.10 4.55
C THR A 176 7.65 17.45 4.60
N ILE A 177 8.53 17.78 3.64
CA ILE A 177 9.25 19.06 3.59
C ILE A 177 8.99 19.79 2.27
N ILE A 178 9.43 19.21 1.14
CA ILE A 178 9.43 19.91 -0.15
C ILE A 178 8.00 20.22 -0.60
N TRP A 179 7.14 19.20 -0.65
CA TRP A 179 5.78 19.37 -1.12
C TRP A 179 4.94 20.28 -0.22
N PRO A 180 4.91 20.10 1.11
CA PRO A 180 4.24 21.05 2.00
C PRO A 180 4.78 22.48 1.89
N ALA A 181 6.10 22.68 1.73
CA ALA A 181 6.68 24.01 1.54
C ALA A 181 6.13 24.70 0.28
N MET A 182 6.01 23.93 -0.81
CA MET A 182 5.44 24.41 -2.07
C MET A 182 3.95 24.76 -1.91
N LEU A 183 3.18 23.92 -1.22
CA LEU A 183 1.75 24.15 -0.97
C LEU A 183 1.50 25.39 -0.11
N ILE A 184 2.33 25.62 0.91
CA ILE A 184 2.31 26.83 1.73
C ILE A 184 2.65 28.04 0.86
N GLY A 185 3.79 27.98 0.15
CA GLY A 185 4.29 29.09 -0.68
C GLY A 185 3.40 29.47 -1.87
N TYR A 186 2.62 28.52 -2.41
CA TYR A 186 1.72 28.74 -3.56
C TYR A 186 0.35 29.35 -3.18
N GLY A 187 0.13 29.65 -1.90
CA GLY A 187 -1.12 30.24 -1.40
C GLY A 187 -1.90 29.33 -0.47
N ASN A 188 -1.19 28.69 0.46
CA ASN A 188 -1.72 27.89 1.57
C ASN A 188 -2.77 26.85 1.13
N ARG A 189 -2.35 25.91 0.28
CA ARG A 189 -3.17 24.77 -0.15
C ARG A 189 -3.27 23.71 0.96
N ASN A 190 -4.24 22.80 0.84
CA ASN A 190 -4.42 21.69 1.78
C ASN A 190 -3.12 20.88 1.91
N LEU A 191 -2.60 20.77 3.13
CA LEU A 191 -1.39 20.02 3.45
C LEU A 191 -1.70 18.53 3.63
N PRO A 192 -0.69 17.65 3.56
CA PRO A 192 -0.86 16.24 3.86
C PRO A 192 -1.53 16.01 5.23
N TYR A 193 -2.62 15.25 5.23
CA TYR A 193 -3.19 14.77 6.49
C TYR A 193 -2.30 13.66 7.08
N ASP A 194 -1.81 12.75 6.23
CA ASP A 194 -0.88 11.69 6.61
C ASP A 194 0.09 11.34 5.46
N VAL A 195 1.27 10.87 5.83
CA VAL A 195 2.31 10.38 4.90
C VAL A 195 2.77 8.98 5.36
N PRO A 196 1.96 7.93 5.13
CA PRO A 196 2.35 6.57 5.49
C PRO A 196 3.54 6.12 4.65
N ALA A 197 4.70 6.04 5.29
CA ALA A 197 5.95 5.62 4.66
C ALA A 197 6.28 4.17 5.05
N ASN A 198 6.43 3.32 4.03
CA ASN A 198 6.88 1.94 4.19
C ASN A 198 8.42 1.86 4.12
N GLU A 199 8.97 0.95 4.92
CA GLU A 199 10.36 0.49 4.84
C GLU A 199 10.56 -0.37 3.57
N PHE A 200 11.77 -0.89 3.33
CA PHE A 200 12.03 -1.65 2.11
C PHE A 200 11.49 -3.07 2.17
N MET A 201 11.03 -3.57 1.02
CA MET A 201 10.88 -5.00 0.78
C MET A 201 12.08 -5.50 -0.01
N THR A 202 12.89 -6.38 0.58
CA THR A 202 14.01 -7.06 -0.09
C THR A 202 13.52 -8.30 -0.84
N MET A 203 14.37 -8.86 -1.70
CA MET A 203 14.11 -10.12 -2.41
C MET A 203 15.27 -11.07 -2.14
N SER A 204 15.00 -12.16 -1.41
CA SER A 204 16.04 -13.13 -0.98
C SER A 204 17.18 -12.49 -0.18
N GLY A 205 16.85 -11.57 0.72
CA GLY A 205 17.79 -10.91 1.64
C GLY A 205 18.64 -9.81 1.03
N VAL A 206 18.43 -9.45 -0.24
CA VAL A 206 19.15 -8.36 -0.92
C VAL A 206 18.18 -7.37 -1.56
N LYS A 207 18.60 -6.11 -1.70
CA LYS A 207 17.81 -5.11 -2.45
C LYS A 207 17.64 -5.58 -3.90
N ALA A 208 16.41 -5.51 -4.38
CA ALA A 208 16.06 -5.82 -5.76
C ALA A 208 16.88 -4.94 -6.72
N SER A 209 17.48 -5.54 -7.74
CA SER A 209 18.28 -4.84 -8.75
C SER A 209 18.08 -5.46 -10.12
N SER A 210 17.48 -4.70 -11.03
CA SER A 210 17.30 -5.11 -12.42
C SER A 210 18.63 -5.44 -13.09
N SER A 211 19.69 -4.66 -12.78
CA SER A 211 21.04 -4.90 -13.30
C SER A 211 21.68 -6.21 -12.82
N ARG A 212 21.30 -6.71 -11.64
CA ARG A 212 21.79 -7.97 -11.07
C ARG A 212 20.84 -9.14 -11.27
N GLY A 213 19.72 -8.92 -11.96
CA GLY A 213 18.71 -9.95 -12.27
C GLY A 213 17.92 -10.48 -11.06
N ASN A 214 18.11 -9.94 -9.86
CA ASN A 214 17.43 -10.37 -8.64
C ASN A 214 16.14 -9.58 -8.41
N VAL A 215 15.23 -9.62 -9.39
CA VAL A 215 13.94 -8.93 -9.35
C VAL A 215 12.82 -9.94 -9.54
N ILE A 216 11.88 -9.94 -8.60
CA ILE A 216 10.61 -10.65 -8.70
C ILE A 216 9.61 -9.68 -9.32
N TRP A 217 9.23 -9.95 -10.55
CA TRP A 217 8.31 -9.09 -11.29
C TRP A 217 6.87 -9.39 -10.86
N THR A 218 6.12 -8.33 -10.56
CA THR A 218 4.70 -8.43 -10.21
C THR A 218 3.90 -9.21 -11.24
N LYS A 219 4.18 -8.99 -12.54
CA LYS A 219 3.51 -9.69 -13.63
C LYS A 219 3.66 -11.22 -13.53
N ASP A 220 4.88 -11.69 -13.30
CA ASP A 220 5.18 -13.12 -13.24
C ASP A 220 4.46 -13.76 -12.05
N VAL A 221 4.45 -13.09 -10.90
CA VAL A 221 3.72 -13.57 -9.72
C VAL A 221 2.20 -13.60 -9.96
N LEU A 222 1.65 -12.59 -10.63
CA LEU A 222 0.22 -12.54 -10.96
C LEU A 222 -0.18 -13.65 -11.94
N ASP A 223 0.64 -13.90 -12.97
CA ASP A 223 0.39 -14.91 -13.99
C ASP A 223 0.45 -16.35 -13.40
N LEU A 224 1.28 -16.57 -12.37
CA LEU A 224 1.44 -17.88 -11.71
C LEU A 224 0.48 -18.12 -10.53
N TYR A 225 0.28 -17.11 -9.67
CA TYR A 225 -0.36 -17.30 -8.36
C TYR A 225 -1.66 -16.50 -8.19
N GLY A 226 -1.95 -15.57 -9.10
CA GLY A 226 -3.16 -14.76 -9.05
C GLY A 226 -3.09 -13.57 -8.09
N THR A 227 -4.08 -12.69 -8.21
CA THR A 227 -4.06 -11.36 -7.58
C THR A 227 -4.25 -11.40 -6.07
N ASP A 228 -5.24 -12.15 -5.56
CA ASP A 228 -5.53 -12.15 -4.13
C ASP A 228 -4.43 -12.82 -3.30
N THR A 229 -3.75 -13.83 -3.83
CA THR A 229 -2.57 -14.41 -3.19
C THR A 229 -1.48 -13.36 -3.00
N LEU A 230 -1.14 -12.61 -4.06
CA LEU A 230 -0.12 -11.57 -3.96
C LEU A 230 -0.56 -10.44 -3.03
N ARG A 231 -1.82 -9.98 -3.13
CA ARG A 231 -2.35 -8.93 -2.23
C ARG A 231 -2.30 -9.36 -0.78
N TYR A 232 -2.77 -10.57 -0.47
CA TYR A 232 -2.71 -11.14 0.88
C TYR A 232 -1.28 -11.13 1.41
N TYR A 233 -0.35 -11.66 0.62
CA TYR A 233 1.04 -11.75 1.02
C TYR A 233 1.67 -10.39 1.30
N LEU A 234 1.50 -9.43 0.39
CA LEU A 234 2.07 -8.09 0.54
C LEU A 234 1.44 -7.34 1.73
N SER A 235 0.15 -7.52 1.99
CA SER A 235 -0.50 -6.93 3.18
C SER A 235 -0.03 -7.61 4.48
N ALA A 236 0.10 -8.93 4.50
CA ALA A 236 0.55 -9.68 5.67
C ALA A 236 2.03 -9.45 6.02
N THR A 237 2.84 -9.08 5.01
CA THR A 237 4.28 -8.84 5.13
C THR A 237 4.66 -7.39 4.87
N ALA A 238 3.69 -6.46 4.95
CA ALA A 238 3.92 -5.05 4.69
C ALA A 238 5.05 -4.50 5.58
N PRO A 239 6.07 -3.84 5.00
CA PRO A 239 7.21 -3.30 5.73
C PRO A 239 6.82 -1.98 6.44
N GLU A 240 5.86 -2.05 7.38
CA GLU A 240 5.29 -0.86 8.01
C GLU A 240 6.20 -0.23 9.08
N GLY A 241 7.04 -1.03 9.73
CA GLY A 241 7.96 -0.56 10.80
C GLY A 241 9.38 -1.08 10.71
N ARG A 242 9.66 -2.03 9.80
CA ARG A 242 11.01 -2.51 9.48
C ARG A 242 11.01 -3.09 8.07
N ASP A 243 12.20 -3.22 7.48
CA ASP A 243 12.36 -3.91 6.21
C ASP A 243 11.82 -5.35 6.31
N THR A 244 11.21 -5.85 5.25
CA THR A 244 10.72 -7.25 5.12
C THR A 244 11.30 -7.90 3.88
N ASP A 245 11.28 -9.23 3.81
CA ASP A 245 11.83 -9.97 2.66
C ASP A 245 10.73 -10.73 1.93
N PHE A 246 10.69 -10.60 0.61
CA PHE A 246 9.84 -11.41 -0.24
C PHE A 246 10.51 -12.76 -0.51
N THR A 247 9.79 -13.86 -0.21
CA THR A 247 10.15 -15.22 -0.65
C THR A 247 8.92 -15.96 -1.16
N PHE A 248 9.08 -16.78 -2.19
CA PHE A 248 7.99 -17.61 -2.72
C PHE A 248 7.51 -18.63 -1.68
N ASP A 249 8.43 -19.22 -0.90
CA ASP A 249 8.11 -20.18 0.15
C ASP A 249 7.17 -19.58 1.20
N GLU A 250 7.47 -18.38 1.69
CA GLU A 250 6.62 -17.72 2.68
C GLU A 250 5.27 -17.32 2.07
N MET A 251 5.23 -16.93 0.79
CA MET A 251 3.98 -16.64 0.08
C MET A 251 3.10 -17.88 -0.05
N ILE A 252 3.67 -19.00 -0.49
CA ILE A 252 2.98 -20.28 -0.64
C ILE A 252 2.50 -20.78 0.73
N ARG A 253 3.36 -20.71 1.75
CA ARG A 253 3.03 -21.10 3.13
C ARG A 253 1.84 -20.29 3.65
N ARG A 254 1.90 -18.96 3.56
CA ARG A 254 0.81 -18.08 4.01
C ARG A 254 -0.49 -18.34 3.27
N ASN A 255 -0.45 -18.53 1.95
CA ASN A 255 -1.64 -18.89 1.19
C ASN A 255 -2.23 -20.22 1.70
N ASN A 256 -1.41 -21.26 1.81
CA ASN A 256 -1.92 -22.59 2.13
C ASN A 256 -2.38 -22.72 3.59
N ASP A 257 -1.65 -22.14 4.53
CA ASP A 257 -1.94 -22.28 5.96
C ASP A 257 -3.02 -21.29 6.43
N GLU A 258 -2.99 -20.07 5.91
CA GLU A 258 -3.85 -18.98 6.38
C GLU A 258 -5.08 -18.83 5.47
N LEU A 259 -4.90 -18.69 4.16
CA LEU A 259 -6.05 -18.57 3.25
C LEU A 259 -6.77 -19.90 3.07
N VAL A 260 -6.08 -20.97 2.68
CA VAL A 260 -6.74 -22.27 2.39
C VAL A 260 -7.17 -22.96 3.68
N ALA A 261 -6.24 -23.21 4.60
CA ALA A 261 -6.50 -24.05 5.78
C ALA A 261 -7.25 -23.34 6.92
N THR A 262 -7.29 -22.00 6.94
CA THR A 262 -8.04 -21.24 7.96
C THR A 262 -9.30 -20.60 7.36
N TYR A 263 -9.17 -19.58 6.52
CA TYR A 263 -10.34 -18.85 6.01
C TYR A 263 -11.19 -19.73 5.07
N GLY A 264 -10.58 -20.23 4.00
CA GLY A 264 -11.22 -21.09 3.01
C GLY A 264 -11.81 -22.35 3.62
N ASN A 265 -11.16 -22.94 4.63
CA ASN A 265 -11.67 -24.11 5.35
C ASN A 265 -12.99 -23.83 6.08
N ALA A 266 -13.11 -22.71 6.81
CA ALA A 266 -14.35 -22.34 7.48
C ALA A 266 -15.51 -22.17 6.49
N VAL A 267 -15.24 -21.49 5.37
CA VAL A 267 -16.21 -21.28 4.28
C VAL A 267 -16.61 -22.62 3.65
N HIS A 268 -15.64 -23.39 3.22
CA HIS A 268 -15.86 -24.65 2.50
C HIS A 268 -16.60 -25.68 3.36
N ARG A 269 -16.21 -25.86 4.62
CA ARG A 269 -16.87 -26.80 5.54
C ARG A 269 -18.32 -26.40 5.79
N THR A 270 -18.60 -25.12 6.00
CA THR A 270 -19.96 -24.62 6.23
C THR A 270 -20.83 -24.83 5.00
N LEU A 271 -20.40 -24.33 3.83
CA LEU A 271 -21.20 -24.41 2.60
C LEU A 271 -21.35 -25.86 2.11
N SER A 272 -20.31 -26.70 2.22
CA SER A 272 -20.43 -28.13 1.86
C SER A 272 -21.36 -28.89 2.80
N PHE A 273 -21.36 -28.57 4.08
CA PHE A 273 -22.30 -29.17 5.03
C PHE A 273 -23.74 -28.72 4.76
N LEU A 274 -23.94 -27.43 4.48
CA LEU A 274 -25.23 -26.88 4.04
C LEU A 274 -25.76 -27.63 2.80
N GLN A 275 -24.93 -27.75 1.75
CA GLN A 275 -25.31 -28.44 0.52
C GLN A 275 -25.65 -29.91 0.77
N SER A 276 -24.78 -30.64 1.46
CA SER A 276 -24.94 -32.09 1.64
C SER A 276 -26.02 -32.48 2.65
N LYS A 277 -26.30 -31.65 3.65
CA LYS A 277 -27.20 -32.00 4.77
C LYS A 277 -28.52 -31.24 4.76
N PHE A 278 -28.56 -30.05 4.18
CA PHE A 278 -29.75 -29.20 4.11
C PHE A 278 -30.15 -28.88 2.67
N GLY A 279 -29.53 -29.52 1.66
CA GLY A 279 -29.89 -29.34 0.25
C GLY A 279 -29.59 -27.94 -0.28
N GLY A 280 -28.65 -27.22 0.34
CA GLY A 280 -28.31 -25.85 -0.03
C GLY A 280 -29.25 -24.79 0.54
N VAL A 281 -30.33 -25.18 1.22
CA VAL A 281 -31.30 -24.26 1.82
C VAL A 281 -30.82 -23.79 3.19
N VAL A 282 -30.73 -22.48 3.38
CA VAL A 282 -30.34 -21.86 4.66
C VAL A 282 -31.32 -22.26 5.75
N PRO A 283 -30.89 -22.95 6.84
CA PRO A 283 -31.80 -23.42 7.88
C PRO A 283 -32.41 -22.26 8.67
N GLU A 284 -33.65 -22.43 9.12
CA GLU A 284 -34.24 -21.58 10.16
C GLU A 284 -33.54 -21.86 11.50
N PRO A 285 -33.02 -20.84 12.21
CA PRO A 285 -32.38 -21.05 13.50
C PRO A 285 -33.41 -21.24 14.61
N GLN A 286 -33.11 -22.14 15.54
CA GLN A 286 -33.72 -22.13 16.88
C GLN A 286 -33.19 -20.94 17.71
N ALA A 287 -33.64 -20.85 18.96
CA ALA A 287 -33.09 -19.90 19.92
C ALA A 287 -31.55 -20.04 20.03
N LEU A 288 -30.86 -18.91 19.84
CA LEU A 288 -29.40 -18.88 19.87
C LEU A 288 -28.87 -19.30 21.25
N ARG A 289 -27.85 -20.14 21.24
CA ARG A 289 -27.06 -20.51 22.44
C ARG A 289 -26.08 -19.40 22.76
N GLU A 290 -25.44 -19.49 23.91
CA GLU A 290 -24.46 -18.48 24.32
C GLU A 290 -23.26 -18.44 23.36
N ALA A 291 -22.70 -19.60 23.02
CA ALA A 291 -21.63 -19.70 22.04
C ALA A 291 -22.01 -19.12 20.65
N ASP A 292 -23.29 -19.19 20.27
CA ASP A 292 -23.79 -18.60 19.01
C ASP A 292 -23.75 -17.08 19.06
N ARG A 293 -24.20 -16.49 20.19
CA ARG A 293 -24.15 -15.04 20.41
C ARG A 293 -22.72 -14.53 20.49
N GLU A 294 -21.83 -15.28 21.15
CA GLU A 294 -20.42 -14.91 21.31
C GLU A 294 -19.69 -14.80 19.97
N ILE A 295 -19.85 -15.77 19.07
CA ILE A 295 -19.19 -15.74 17.76
C ILE A 295 -19.75 -14.66 16.84
N LEU A 296 -21.06 -14.39 16.90
CA LEU A 296 -21.69 -13.30 16.16
C LEU A 296 -21.14 -11.94 16.63
N ALA A 297 -21.05 -11.76 17.96
CA ALA A 297 -20.48 -10.54 18.54
C ALA A 297 -18.98 -10.38 18.21
N GLU A 298 -18.23 -11.48 18.12
CA GLU A 298 -16.82 -11.44 17.68
C GLU A 298 -16.69 -10.99 16.22
N ALA A 299 -17.54 -11.50 15.33
CA ALA A 299 -17.58 -11.08 13.93
C ALA A 299 -17.95 -9.59 13.79
N GLU A 300 -18.93 -9.12 14.58
CA GLU A 300 -19.32 -7.71 14.63
C GLU A 300 -18.19 -6.81 15.14
N ARG A 301 -17.51 -7.18 16.24
CA ARG A 301 -16.31 -6.48 16.74
C ARG A 301 -15.20 -6.39 15.69
N GLY A 302 -15.12 -7.38 14.81
CA GLY A 302 -14.20 -7.39 13.67
C GLY A 302 -14.30 -6.13 12.81
N PHE A 303 -15.49 -5.60 12.55
CA PHE A 303 -15.66 -4.39 11.73
C PHE A 303 -15.01 -3.16 12.36
N GLY A 304 -15.15 -3.01 13.68
CA GLY A 304 -14.51 -1.92 14.43
C GLY A 304 -12.99 -2.04 14.44
N LEU A 305 -12.46 -3.23 14.73
CA LEU A 305 -11.01 -3.45 14.79
C LEU A 305 -10.33 -3.32 13.43
N VAL A 306 -10.89 -3.94 12.39
CA VAL A 306 -10.33 -3.88 11.03
C VAL A 306 -10.43 -2.45 10.50
N GLY A 307 -11.59 -1.80 10.63
CA GLY A 307 -11.80 -0.42 10.17
C GLY A 307 -10.88 0.57 10.87
N HIS A 308 -10.70 0.45 12.20
CA HIS A 308 -9.78 1.29 12.96
C HIS A 308 -8.33 1.18 12.47
N ASN A 309 -7.85 -0.04 12.27
CA ASN A 309 -6.48 -0.26 11.79
C ASN A 309 -6.27 0.25 10.36
N ILE A 310 -7.25 0.07 9.46
CA ILE A 310 -7.18 0.62 8.09
C ILE A 310 -7.15 2.15 8.13
N ALA A 311 -7.99 2.79 8.96
CA ALA A 311 -8.05 4.24 9.09
C ALA A 311 -6.74 4.87 9.58
N LEU A 312 -5.94 4.10 10.35
CA LEU A 312 -4.62 4.47 10.84
C LEU A 312 -3.46 3.93 9.97
N CYS A 313 -3.76 3.37 8.80
CA CYS A 313 -2.75 2.80 7.89
C CYS A 313 -1.90 1.66 8.51
N HIS A 314 -2.48 0.90 9.43
CA HIS A 314 -1.94 -0.33 10.04
C HIS A 314 -2.55 -1.56 9.35
N PHE A 315 -2.26 -1.73 8.06
CA PHE A 315 -2.92 -2.73 7.22
C PHE A 315 -2.63 -4.16 7.67
N LYS A 316 -1.40 -4.43 8.15
CA LYS A 316 -1.04 -5.76 8.66
C LYS A 316 -1.86 -6.12 9.89
N ASP A 317 -2.07 -5.18 10.81
CA ASP A 317 -2.84 -5.42 12.04
C ASP A 317 -4.34 -5.53 11.73
N GLY A 318 -4.84 -4.76 10.77
CA GLY A 318 -6.20 -4.91 10.24
C GLY A 318 -6.43 -6.29 9.63
N LEU A 319 -5.50 -6.79 8.80
CA LEU A 319 -5.60 -8.14 8.23
C LEU A 319 -5.53 -9.24 9.31
N ASN A 320 -4.68 -9.06 10.32
CA ASN A 320 -4.59 -9.99 11.46
C ASN A 320 -5.89 -10.04 12.26
N ALA A 321 -6.57 -8.91 12.45
CA ALA A 321 -7.87 -8.84 13.09
C ALA A 321 -8.95 -9.58 12.27
N ALA A 322 -8.98 -9.40 10.95
CA ALA A 322 -9.89 -10.16 10.08
C ALA A 322 -9.60 -11.68 10.16
N MET A 323 -8.33 -12.09 10.15
CA MET A 323 -7.94 -13.49 10.28
C MET A 323 -8.22 -14.08 11.68
N ALA A 324 -8.28 -13.25 12.73
CA ALA A 324 -8.72 -13.68 14.05
C ALA A 324 -10.19 -14.13 14.03
N VAL A 325 -11.05 -13.43 13.31
CA VAL A 325 -12.46 -13.84 13.11
C VAL A 325 -12.54 -15.18 12.36
N ALA A 326 -11.74 -15.37 11.30
CA ALA A 326 -11.69 -16.65 10.58
C ALA A 326 -11.23 -17.83 11.47
N ARG A 327 -10.25 -17.60 12.35
CA ARG A 327 -9.81 -18.59 13.35
C ARG A 327 -10.91 -18.88 14.38
N ALA A 328 -11.63 -17.86 14.84
CA ALA A 328 -12.76 -18.01 15.76
C ALA A 328 -13.90 -18.83 15.13
N ALA A 329 -14.19 -18.59 13.85
CA ALA A 329 -15.20 -19.33 13.10
C ALA A 329 -14.88 -20.84 13.02
N ASN A 330 -13.62 -21.21 12.77
CA ASN A 330 -13.20 -22.62 12.79
C ASN A 330 -13.38 -23.24 14.19
N ARG A 331 -12.94 -22.54 15.25
CA ARG A 331 -13.09 -23.04 16.64
C ARG A 331 -14.56 -23.28 16.99
N TYR A 332 -15.42 -22.31 16.70
CA TYR A 332 -16.85 -22.43 16.92
C TYR A 332 -17.42 -23.65 16.18
N LEU A 333 -17.09 -23.83 14.90
CA LEU A 333 -17.57 -24.96 14.11
C LEU A 333 -17.10 -26.32 14.67
N ASP A 334 -15.87 -26.37 15.18
CA ASP A 334 -15.28 -27.56 15.80
C ASP A 334 -15.90 -27.91 17.16
N GLU A 335 -16.16 -26.91 17.99
CA GLU A 335 -16.81 -27.06 19.30
C GLU A 335 -18.28 -27.45 19.17
N GLN A 336 -19.02 -26.80 18.27
CA GLN A 336 -20.42 -27.13 18.04
C GLN A 336 -20.59 -28.46 17.29
N ALA A 337 -19.62 -28.84 16.46
CA ALA A 337 -19.57 -30.10 15.75
C ALA A 337 -20.91 -30.50 15.07
N PRO A 338 -21.42 -29.73 14.08
CA PRO A 338 -22.73 -29.97 13.48
C PRO A 338 -22.87 -31.37 12.85
N TRP A 339 -21.76 -32.00 12.42
CA TRP A 339 -21.74 -33.39 11.93
C TRP A 339 -22.06 -34.44 13.00
N LYS A 340 -21.87 -34.12 14.28
CA LYS A 340 -22.33 -34.92 15.41
C LYS A 340 -23.76 -34.53 15.77
N GLN A 341 -24.04 -33.24 15.91
CA GLN A 341 -25.36 -32.72 16.31
C GLN A 341 -26.47 -33.25 15.40
N ILE A 342 -26.26 -33.24 14.08
CA ILE A 342 -27.30 -33.63 13.11
C ILE A 342 -27.82 -35.06 13.29
N LYS A 343 -27.08 -35.94 13.97
CA LYS A 343 -27.48 -37.32 14.24
C LYS A 343 -28.53 -37.42 15.35
N THR A 344 -28.59 -36.42 16.22
CA THR A 344 -29.48 -36.39 17.40
C THR A 344 -30.47 -35.24 17.35
N ASP A 345 -30.06 -34.09 16.83
CA ASP A 345 -30.84 -32.87 16.72
C ASP A 345 -30.46 -32.13 15.42
N ARG A 346 -31.32 -32.28 14.40
CA ARG A 346 -31.13 -31.66 13.09
C ARG A 346 -31.32 -30.14 13.14
N GLU A 347 -32.20 -29.65 14.00
CA GLU A 347 -32.48 -28.23 14.13
C GLU A 347 -31.32 -27.51 14.82
N ALA A 348 -30.73 -28.09 15.87
CA ALA A 348 -29.53 -27.54 16.50
C ALA A 348 -28.33 -27.48 15.53
N ALA A 349 -28.15 -28.51 14.68
CA ALA A 349 -27.16 -28.48 13.61
C ALA A 349 -27.48 -27.38 12.58
N GLY A 350 -28.77 -27.15 12.31
CA GLY A 350 -29.25 -26.06 11.46
C GLY A 350 -28.89 -24.69 12.01
N THR A 351 -29.15 -24.44 13.30
CA THR A 351 -28.73 -23.20 13.99
C THR A 351 -27.23 -22.96 13.88
N THR A 352 -26.40 -23.98 14.12
CA THR A 352 -24.93 -23.87 13.99
C THR A 352 -24.51 -23.43 12.59
N ILE A 353 -25.13 -23.97 11.55
CA ILE A 353 -24.83 -23.61 10.15
C ILE A 353 -25.37 -22.21 9.83
N TYR A 354 -26.57 -21.87 10.29
CA TYR A 354 -27.12 -20.52 10.14
C TYR A 354 -26.18 -19.47 10.73
N VAL A 355 -25.72 -19.67 11.98
CA VAL A 355 -24.79 -18.77 12.67
C VAL A 355 -23.48 -18.64 11.89
N MET A 356 -22.91 -19.75 11.42
CA MET A 356 -21.70 -19.71 10.60
C MET A 356 -21.87 -18.94 9.29
N LEU A 357 -23.04 -19.01 8.65
CA LEU A 357 -23.31 -18.21 7.44
C LEU A 357 -23.28 -16.70 7.74
N GLN A 358 -23.78 -16.27 8.89
CA GLN A 358 -23.70 -14.85 9.30
C GLN A 358 -22.25 -14.40 9.58
N VAL A 359 -21.46 -15.26 10.22
CA VAL A 359 -20.03 -15.01 10.47
C VAL A 359 -19.26 -14.93 9.15
N ILE A 360 -19.53 -15.85 8.21
CA ILE A 360 -18.91 -15.86 6.89
C ILE A 360 -19.33 -14.64 6.06
N SER A 361 -20.59 -14.21 6.17
CA SER A 361 -21.09 -12.95 5.58
C SER A 361 -20.33 -11.73 6.08
N SER A 362 -19.98 -11.70 7.38
CA SER A 362 -19.13 -10.66 7.95
C SER A 362 -17.70 -10.75 7.40
N MET A 363 -17.11 -11.96 7.39
CA MET A 363 -15.74 -12.19 6.87
C MET A 363 -15.58 -11.72 5.42
N ARG A 364 -16.59 -11.96 4.56
CA ARG A 364 -16.63 -11.42 3.19
C ARG A 364 -16.30 -9.92 3.12
N LEU A 365 -16.91 -9.12 3.98
CA LEU A 365 -16.69 -7.67 4.02
C LEU A 365 -15.37 -7.30 4.70
N LEU A 366 -15.05 -7.94 5.84
CA LEU A 366 -13.80 -7.70 6.57
C LEU A 366 -12.54 -7.92 5.71
N PHE A 367 -12.57 -8.93 4.84
CA PHE A 367 -11.47 -9.24 3.92
C PHE A 367 -11.51 -8.46 2.61
N CYS A 368 -12.60 -7.78 2.26
CA CYS A 368 -12.77 -7.10 0.97
C CYS A 368 -11.66 -6.09 0.62
N PRO A 369 -11.17 -5.25 1.56
CA PRO A 369 -10.05 -4.33 1.29
C PRO A 369 -8.74 -5.06 0.89
N TYR A 370 -8.59 -6.31 1.33
CA TYR A 370 -7.39 -7.12 1.13
C TYR A 370 -7.55 -8.09 -0.06
N LEU A 371 -8.69 -8.76 -0.16
CA LEU A 371 -8.98 -9.89 -1.07
C LEU A 371 -10.27 -9.64 -1.88
N PRO A 372 -10.34 -8.58 -2.71
CA PRO A 372 -11.59 -8.14 -3.33
C PRO A 372 -12.23 -9.22 -4.21
N PHE A 373 -11.44 -10.04 -4.92
CA PHE A 373 -11.99 -11.04 -5.84
C PHE A 373 -12.56 -12.25 -5.09
N SER A 374 -11.90 -12.69 -4.03
CA SER A 374 -12.37 -13.77 -3.16
C SER A 374 -13.57 -13.31 -2.34
N SER A 375 -13.57 -12.06 -1.87
CA SER A 375 -14.74 -11.45 -1.24
C SER A 375 -15.94 -11.38 -2.19
N GLN A 376 -15.75 -11.00 -3.45
CA GLN A 376 -16.82 -11.01 -4.46
C GLN A 376 -17.34 -12.43 -4.72
N LYS A 377 -16.45 -13.41 -4.87
CA LYS A 377 -16.85 -14.81 -5.04
C LYS A 377 -17.67 -15.33 -3.86
N LEU A 378 -17.28 -14.96 -2.63
CA LEU A 378 -18.04 -15.31 -1.43
C LEU A 378 -19.37 -14.56 -1.34
N HIS A 379 -19.42 -13.31 -1.80
CA HIS A 379 -20.64 -12.51 -1.92
C HIS A 379 -21.71 -13.26 -2.72
N GLU A 380 -21.34 -13.76 -3.89
CA GLU A 380 -22.23 -14.52 -4.77
C GLU A 380 -22.61 -15.89 -4.18
N TYR A 381 -21.69 -16.58 -3.51
CA TYR A 381 -21.99 -17.86 -2.84
C TYR A 381 -22.98 -17.76 -1.69
N LEU A 382 -23.08 -16.59 -1.08
CA LEU A 382 -24.08 -16.31 -0.04
C LEU A 382 -25.39 -15.78 -0.61
N GLY A 383 -25.53 -15.73 -1.94
CA GLY A 383 -26.75 -15.33 -2.63
C GLY A 383 -26.96 -13.81 -2.71
N PHE A 384 -25.94 -13.02 -2.38
CA PHE A 384 -25.99 -11.57 -2.57
C PHE A 384 -25.71 -11.21 -4.03
N GLU A 385 -26.33 -10.13 -4.49
CA GLU A 385 -26.20 -9.61 -5.85
C GLU A 385 -25.44 -8.28 -5.84
N GLY A 386 -24.73 -7.99 -6.93
CA GLY A 386 -24.01 -6.72 -7.09
C GLY A 386 -22.52 -6.84 -6.77
N ASP A 387 -21.93 -5.71 -6.40
CA ASP A 387 -20.50 -5.56 -6.19
C ASP A 387 -20.22 -5.38 -4.71
N VAL A 388 -19.49 -6.33 -4.13
CA VAL A 388 -19.16 -6.36 -2.70
C VAL A 388 -18.48 -5.07 -2.20
N SER A 389 -17.80 -4.34 -3.08
CA SER A 389 -17.13 -3.08 -2.71
C SER A 389 -18.09 -1.91 -2.48
N LYS A 390 -19.36 -2.06 -2.88
CA LYS A 390 -20.42 -1.05 -2.69
C LYS A 390 -21.28 -1.30 -1.46
N GLU A 391 -21.06 -2.42 -0.77
CA GLU A 391 -21.79 -2.76 0.44
C GLU A 391 -21.38 -1.89 1.63
N PHE A 392 -22.30 -1.75 2.58
CA PHE A 392 -22.02 -1.04 3.82
C PHE A 392 -21.06 -1.83 4.72
N TRP A 393 -20.17 -1.13 5.42
CA TRP A 393 -19.22 -1.72 6.37
C TRP A 393 -19.90 -2.13 7.69
N SER A 394 -20.79 -3.11 7.61
CA SER A 394 -21.57 -3.61 8.73
C SER A 394 -21.97 -5.09 8.53
N PRO A 395 -22.32 -5.83 9.59
CA PRO A 395 -22.86 -7.17 9.46
C PRO A 395 -24.10 -7.19 8.55
N GLU A 396 -24.14 -8.13 7.61
CA GLU A 396 -25.27 -8.34 6.72
C GLU A 396 -25.79 -9.77 6.88
N THR A 397 -27.12 -9.91 7.03
CA THR A 397 -27.74 -11.19 7.30
C THR A 397 -27.95 -11.99 6.02
N VAL A 398 -27.54 -13.26 6.02
CA VAL A 398 -27.95 -14.25 5.01
C VAL A 398 -29.33 -14.77 5.40
N PRO A 399 -30.40 -14.49 4.63
CA PRO A 399 -31.76 -14.86 4.99
C PRO A 399 -31.94 -16.37 5.13
N ALA A 400 -32.75 -16.81 6.08
CA ALA A 400 -33.17 -18.21 6.15
C ALA A 400 -34.13 -18.57 5.00
N GLY A 401 -34.18 -19.85 4.65
CA GLY A 401 -35.08 -20.38 3.61
C GLY A 401 -34.64 -20.16 2.16
N ILE A 402 -33.62 -19.33 1.90
CA ILE A 402 -33.07 -19.19 0.54
C ILE A 402 -32.19 -20.38 0.18
N THR A 403 -32.09 -20.69 -1.11
CA THR A 403 -31.18 -21.71 -1.61
C THR A 403 -29.88 -21.06 -2.09
N LEU A 404 -28.76 -21.46 -1.52
CA LEU A 404 -27.45 -20.96 -1.91
C LEU A 404 -26.84 -21.75 -3.07
N PRO A 405 -26.04 -21.11 -3.95
CA PRO A 405 -25.29 -21.79 -5.01
C PRO A 405 -24.34 -22.88 -4.48
N GLN A 406 -23.96 -23.79 -5.37
CA GLN A 406 -22.91 -24.77 -5.07
C GLN A 406 -21.56 -24.07 -4.90
N PRO A 407 -20.86 -24.23 -3.77
CA PRO A 407 -19.57 -23.61 -3.57
C PRO A 407 -18.48 -24.35 -4.34
N ALA A 408 -17.53 -23.60 -4.90
CA ALA A 408 -16.20 -24.11 -5.24
C ALA A 408 -15.16 -23.58 -4.24
N PRO A 409 -13.97 -24.19 -4.11
CA PRO A 409 -12.92 -23.70 -3.24
C PRO A 409 -12.65 -22.20 -3.43
N LEU A 410 -12.59 -21.47 -2.31
CA LEU A 410 -12.41 -20.02 -2.33
C LEU A 410 -10.99 -19.65 -2.77
N PHE A 411 -10.00 -20.38 -2.25
CA PHE A 411 -8.58 -20.19 -2.53
C PHE A 411 -7.99 -21.47 -3.13
N PRO A 412 -7.15 -21.37 -4.17
CA PRO A 412 -6.38 -22.51 -4.66
C PRO A 412 -5.27 -22.86 -3.65
N LYS A 413 -5.00 -24.16 -3.51
CA LYS A 413 -3.76 -24.61 -2.86
C LYS A 413 -2.61 -24.38 -3.84
N LEU A 414 -1.54 -23.74 -3.36
CA LEU A 414 -0.36 -23.47 -4.16
C LEU A 414 0.66 -24.57 -3.95
N GLU A 415 1.36 -24.93 -5.02
CA GLU A 415 2.50 -25.82 -5.00
C GLU A 415 3.77 -25.02 -5.23
N GLU A 416 4.90 -25.55 -4.80
CA GLU A 416 6.20 -24.98 -5.09
C GLU A 416 6.41 -24.99 -6.60
N HIS A 417 6.65 -23.82 -7.19
CA HIS A 417 7.09 -23.75 -8.57
C HIS A 417 8.58 -23.52 -8.56
N VAL A 418 9.32 -24.48 -9.12
CA VAL A 418 10.74 -24.30 -9.41
C VAL A 418 10.81 -23.29 -10.56
N MET A 419 11.03 -22.02 -10.22
CA MET A 419 11.41 -21.01 -11.21
C MET A 419 12.79 -21.43 -11.74
N VAL A 420 12.84 -21.87 -13.01
CA VAL A 420 14.09 -22.24 -13.72
C VAL A 420 14.83 -20.99 -14.16
#